data_AF-A0A941PIR9-F1
#
_entry.id   AF-A0A941PIR9-F1
#
_cell.length_a   1.000
_cell.length_b   1.000
_cell.length_c   1.000
_cell.angle_alpha   90.00
_cell.angle_beta   90.00
_cell.angle_gamma   90.00
#
_symmetry.space_group_name_H-M   'P 1'
#
loop_
_entity.id
_entity.type
_entity.pdbx_description
1 polymer ?
#
loop_
_entity_poly.entity_id
_entity_poly.type
_entity_poly.pdbx_seq_one_letter_code
_entity_poly.pdbx_strand_id
1 'polypeptide(L)'
;THPNVSNQTPGGYPRSQADRWAQLAEAYALDPEAALQSASYGRFQVLGRNYTNLGMANAHQYVAKLAKSEKDQLEAFEGFVTANNLKDDLQRKDWAGFARGYNGPGYAANQYDQKMAQKYADLKSNPSV
;
A
#
# COMPACT_ATOMS: atom_id res chain seq x y z
N THR A 1 11.14 17.11 18.94
CA THR A 1 9.82 16.53 18.57
C THR A 1 9.48 16.99 17.16
N HIS A 2 8.82 16.16 16.34
CA HIS A 2 8.51 16.48 14.93
C HIS A 2 7.04 16.14 14.60
N PRO A 3 6.07 16.87 15.17
CA PRO A 3 4.65 16.50 15.13
C PRO A 3 4.04 16.48 13.71
N ASN A 4 4.70 17.10 12.73
CA ASN A 4 4.29 17.11 11.32
C ASN A 4 4.62 15.81 10.58
N VAL A 5 5.60 15.03 11.06
CA VAL A 5 6.09 13.80 10.42
C VAL A 5 6.13 12.59 11.37
N SER A 6 5.95 12.81 12.67
CA SER A 6 5.95 11.76 13.69
C SER A 6 4.92 12.10 14.77
N ASN A 7 3.82 11.34 14.80
CA ASN A 7 2.71 11.54 15.72
C ASN A 7 2.09 10.20 16.12
N GLN A 8 1.55 10.10 17.34
CA GLN A 8 0.82 8.92 17.81
C GLN A 8 -0.52 8.76 17.09
N THR A 9 -1.12 9.86 16.67
CA THR A 9 -2.40 9.87 15.94
C THR A 9 -2.14 9.97 14.44
N PRO A 10 -2.73 9.08 13.61
CA PRO A 10 -2.60 9.16 12.17
C PRO A 10 -3.33 10.39 11.62
N GLY A 11 -2.75 11.05 10.60
CA GLY A 11 -3.33 12.25 10.00
C GLY A 11 -2.26 13.21 9.49
N GLY A 12 -2.68 14.43 9.18
CA GLY A 12 -1.74 15.47 8.69
C GLY A 12 -1.20 15.21 7.28
N TYR A 13 -1.88 14.37 6.50
CA TYR A 13 -1.45 14.02 5.14
C TYR A 13 -1.70 15.19 4.17
N PRO A 14 -0.67 15.68 3.47
CA PRO A 14 -0.84 16.71 2.47
C PRO A 14 -1.69 16.25 1.30
N ARG A 15 -2.39 17.20 0.67
CA ARG A 15 -3.27 16.93 -0.48
C ARG A 15 -2.50 16.84 -1.79
N SER A 16 -1.41 17.59 -1.94
CA SER A 16 -0.62 17.60 -3.17
C SER A 16 0.51 16.57 -3.14
N GLN A 17 0.91 16.08 -4.32
CA GLN A 17 2.04 15.16 -4.42
C GLN A 17 3.35 15.83 -4.02
N ALA A 18 3.53 17.12 -4.35
CA ALA A 18 4.73 17.88 -4.00
C ALA A 18 4.89 17.98 -2.48
N ASP A 19 3.81 18.29 -1.76
CA ASP A 19 3.86 18.42 -0.30
C ASP A 19 4.06 17.06 0.39
N ARG A 20 3.53 15.96 -0.17
CA ARG A 20 3.82 14.61 0.32
C ARG A 20 5.29 14.25 0.18
N TRP A 21 5.93 14.64 -0.92
CA TRP A 21 7.38 14.47 -1.10
C TRP A 21 8.17 15.35 -0.13
N ALA A 22 7.74 16.58 0.12
CA ALA A 22 8.37 17.46 1.11
C ALA A 22 8.26 16.88 2.53
N GLN A 23 7.09 16.35 2.91
CA GLN A 23 6.88 15.68 4.20
C GLN A 23 7.74 14.42 4.34
N LEU A 24 7.85 13.61 3.28
CA LEU A 24 8.75 12.45 3.29
C LEU A 24 10.22 12.87 3.39
N ALA A 25 10.63 13.95 2.71
CA ALA A 25 11.99 14.47 2.79
C ALA A 25 12.33 14.98 4.20
N GLU A 26 11.39 15.64 4.88
CA GLU A 26 11.53 16.03 6.29
C GLU A 26 11.72 14.80 7.19
N ALA A 27 10.88 13.77 7.03
CA ALA A 27 11.02 12.53 7.79
C ALA A 27 12.37 11.82 7.50
N TYR A 28 12.77 11.77 6.24
CA TYR A 28 14.00 11.12 5.78
C TYR A 28 15.26 11.79 6.34
N ALA A 29 15.22 13.11 6.57
CA ALA A 29 16.32 13.83 7.21
C ALA A 29 16.53 13.42 8.68
N LEU A 30 15.53 12.82 9.32
CA LEU A 30 15.59 12.36 10.72
C LEU A 30 16.05 10.90 10.81
N ASP A 31 15.39 10.02 10.05
CA ASP A 31 15.73 8.61 9.94
C ASP A 31 15.34 8.11 8.54
N PRO A 32 16.32 7.90 7.64
CA PRO A 32 16.05 7.47 6.28
C PRO A 32 15.25 6.16 6.20
N GLU A 33 15.62 5.17 6.99
CA GLU A 33 15.02 3.84 6.92
C GLU A 33 13.60 3.88 7.46
N ALA A 34 13.37 4.49 8.63
CA ALA A 34 12.04 4.63 9.21
C ALA A 34 11.12 5.49 8.33
N ALA A 35 11.63 6.58 7.74
CA ALA A 35 10.88 7.40 6.80
C ALA A 35 10.40 6.58 5.60
N LEU A 36 11.30 5.81 4.97
CA LEU A 36 10.92 4.96 3.85
C LEU A 36 9.97 3.83 4.27
N GLN A 37 10.10 3.29 5.48
CA GLN A 37 9.17 2.29 5.97
C GLN A 37 7.75 2.84 6.22
N SER A 38 7.62 4.14 6.51
CA SER A 38 6.37 4.78 6.91
C SER A 38 5.49 5.29 5.77
N ALA A 39 5.94 5.20 4.52
CA ALA A 39 5.19 5.65 3.36
C ALA A 39 4.71 4.49 2.47
N SER A 40 3.63 4.72 1.74
CA SER A 40 3.06 3.79 0.75
C SER A 40 3.51 4.18 -0.66
N TYR A 41 3.90 3.19 -1.47
CA TYR A 41 4.52 3.42 -2.77
C TYR A 41 3.73 2.81 -3.93
N GLY A 42 3.80 3.47 -5.08
CA GLY A 42 3.24 2.97 -6.33
C GLY A 42 1.72 2.85 -6.37
N ARG A 43 1.20 2.20 -7.41
CA ARG A 43 -0.24 2.07 -7.66
C ARG A 43 -0.99 1.33 -6.55
N PHE A 44 -0.37 0.29 -6.00
CA PHE A 44 -0.98 -0.59 -5.00
C PHE A 44 -0.83 -0.06 -3.57
N GLN A 45 -0.06 1.01 -3.37
CA GLN A 45 0.11 1.68 -2.08
C GLN A 45 0.58 0.74 -0.95
N VAL A 46 1.43 -0.24 -1.27
CA VAL A 46 2.03 -1.12 -0.27
C VAL A 46 3.08 -0.34 0.53
N LEU A 47 2.97 -0.40 1.85
CA LEU A 47 3.82 0.35 2.78
C LEU A 47 5.28 -0.15 2.74
N GLY A 48 6.25 0.76 2.80
CA GLY A 48 7.67 0.43 2.69
C GLY A 48 8.19 -0.53 3.76
N ARG A 49 7.57 -0.58 4.95
CA ARG A 49 7.90 -1.56 6.00
C ARG A 49 7.75 -3.03 5.58
N ASN A 50 7.05 -3.29 4.48
CA ASN A 50 6.85 -4.63 3.93
C ASN A 50 7.99 -5.10 3.02
N TYR A 51 9.15 -4.44 3.04
CA TYR A 51 10.30 -4.80 2.20
C TYR A 51 10.71 -6.29 2.36
N THR A 52 10.53 -6.87 3.54
CA THR A 52 10.81 -8.28 3.83
C THR A 52 9.93 -9.25 3.03
N ASN A 53 8.74 -8.82 2.58
CA ASN A 53 7.84 -9.66 1.78
C ASN A 53 8.42 -9.97 0.39
N LEU A 54 9.40 -9.18 -0.06
CA LEU A 54 10.18 -9.43 -1.28
C LEU A 54 11.59 -9.94 -0.98
N GLY A 55 11.87 -10.38 0.26
CA GLY A 55 13.19 -10.86 0.66
C GLY A 55 14.28 -9.78 0.63
N MET A 56 13.91 -8.51 0.72
CA MET A 56 14.86 -7.40 0.67
C MET A 56 15.45 -7.12 2.05
N ALA A 57 16.64 -6.52 2.06
CA ALA A 57 17.36 -6.23 3.29
C ALA A 57 16.85 -4.98 4.02
N ASN A 58 16.27 -4.01 3.30
CA ASN A 58 15.85 -2.73 3.85
C ASN A 58 14.86 -1.99 2.94
N ALA A 59 14.26 -0.91 3.45
CA ALA A 59 13.29 -0.10 2.73
C ALA A 59 13.90 0.67 1.55
N HIS A 60 15.20 1.01 1.59
CA HIS A 60 15.87 1.65 0.44
C HIS A 60 15.82 0.76 -0.81
N GLN A 61 16.17 -0.52 -0.69
CA GLN A 61 16.11 -1.47 -1.81
C GLN A 61 14.70 -1.61 -2.36
N TYR A 62 13.71 -1.64 -1.46
CA TYR A 62 12.31 -1.73 -1.80
C TYR A 62 11.83 -0.52 -2.59
N VAL A 63 12.02 0.69 -2.06
CA VAL A 63 11.59 1.93 -2.74
C VAL A 63 12.31 2.11 -4.07
N ALA A 64 13.61 1.80 -4.13
CA ALA A 64 14.37 1.83 -5.37
C ALA A 64 13.87 0.82 -6.42
N LYS A 65 13.38 -0.35 -6.00
CA LYS A 65 12.72 -1.31 -6.91
C LYS A 65 11.38 -0.76 -7.41
N LEU A 66 10.51 -0.30 -6.50
CA LEU A 66 9.16 0.16 -6.85
C LEU A 66 9.17 1.43 -7.73
N ALA A 67 10.24 2.22 -7.69
CA ALA A 67 10.44 3.38 -8.55
C ALA A 67 10.74 3.03 -10.02
N LYS A 68 11.12 1.77 -10.33
CA LYS A 68 11.55 1.38 -11.68
C LYS A 68 10.39 1.12 -12.63
N SER A 69 9.33 0.47 -12.16
CA SER A 69 8.22 0.08 -13.05
C SER A 69 6.94 -0.26 -12.28
N GLU A 70 5.80 -0.24 -13.00
CA GLU A 70 4.53 -0.73 -12.46
C GLU A 70 4.55 -2.25 -12.23
N LYS A 71 5.36 -3.00 -13.00
CA LYS A 71 5.59 -4.42 -12.78
C LYS A 71 6.22 -4.68 -11.40
N ASP A 72 7.22 -3.87 -11.04
CA ASP A 72 7.86 -3.96 -9.72
C ASP A 72 6.88 -3.60 -8.59
N GLN A 73 5.95 -2.67 -8.84
CA GLN A 73 4.89 -2.32 -7.89
C GLN A 73 3.85 -3.45 -7.75
N LEU A 74 3.53 -4.16 -8.85
CA LEU A 74 2.66 -5.33 -8.82
C LEU A 74 3.30 -6.49 -8.05
N GLU A 75 4.60 -6.74 -8.25
CA GLU A 75 5.33 -7.77 -7.50
C GLU A 75 5.27 -7.50 -5.99
N ALA A 76 5.37 -6.24 -5.58
CA ALA A 76 5.22 -5.84 -4.18
C ALA A 76 3.81 -6.11 -3.62
N PHE A 77 2.77 -5.86 -4.43
CA PHE A 77 1.39 -6.23 -4.12
C PHE A 77 1.24 -7.75 -3.95
N GLU A 78 1.74 -8.54 -4.90
CA GLU A 78 1.68 -10.00 -4.85
C GLU A 78 2.44 -10.57 -3.64
N GLY A 79 3.62 -10.02 -3.33
CA GLY A 79 4.39 -10.35 -2.14
C GLY A 79 3.63 -10.06 -0.86
N PHE A 80 2.97 -8.89 -0.76
CA PHE A 80 2.13 -8.56 0.38
C PHE A 80 0.92 -9.50 0.52
N VAL A 81 0.20 -9.77 -0.57
CA VAL A 81 -0.94 -10.69 -0.59
C VAL A 81 -0.54 -12.09 -0.14
N THR A 82 0.62 -12.57 -0.60
CA THR A 82 1.14 -13.89 -0.22
C THR A 82 1.56 -13.93 1.24
N ALA A 83 2.35 -12.96 1.69
CA ALA A 83 2.86 -12.90 3.07
C ALA A 83 1.75 -12.79 4.12
N ASN A 84 0.60 -12.20 3.75
CA ASN A 84 -0.54 -12.02 4.65
C ASN A 84 -1.66 -13.06 4.42
N ASN A 85 -1.42 -14.11 3.63
CA ASN A 85 -2.41 -15.15 3.32
C ASN A 85 -3.75 -14.60 2.79
N LEU A 86 -3.69 -13.62 1.89
CA LEU A 86 -4.89 -12.97 1.32
C LEU A 86 -5.27 -13.51 -0.07
N LYS A 87 -4.45 -14.44 -0.59
CA LYS A 87 -4.64 -15.00 -1.94
C LYS A 87 -5.94 -15.78 -2.04
N ASP A 88 -6.25 -16.58 -1.03
CA ASP A 88 -7.43 -17.42 -1.00
C ASP A 88 -8.72 -16.59 -0.87
N ASP A 89 -8.69 -15.46 -0.16
CA ASP A 89 -9.78 -14.47 -0.15
C ASP A 89 -10.11 -14.00 -1.57
N LEU A 90 -9.11 -13.62 -2.37
CA LEU A 90 -9.32 -13.24 -3.77
C LEU A 90 -9.87 -14.39 -4.63
N GLN A 91 -9.32 -15.60 -4.47
CA GLN A 91 -9.74 -16.77 -5.25
C GLN A 91 -11.19 -17.16 -4.96
N ARG A 92 -11.60 -17.10 -3.68
CA ARG A 92 -12.97 -17.37 -3.25
C ARG A 92 -13.90 -16.16 -3.39
N LYS A 93 -13.38 -15.03 -3.87
CA LYS A 93 -14.12 -13.76 -4.06
C LYS A 93 -14.71 -13.22 -2.75
N ASP A 94 -14.01 -13.47 -1.65
CA ASP A 94 -14.32 -12.89 -0.34
C ASP A 94 -13.78 -11.46 -0.29
N TRP A 95 -14.54 -10.54 -0.87
CA TRP A 95 -14.13 -9.13 -0.96
C TRP A 95 -14.03 -8.46 0.40
N ALA A 96 -14.84 -8.87 1.36
CA ALA A 96 -14.81 -8.37 2.73
C ALA A 96 -13.56 -8.87 3.46
N GLY A 97 -13.26 -10.17 3.38
CA GLY A 97 -12.04 -10.78 3.90
C GLY A 97 -10.80 -10.10 3.34
N PHE A 98 -10.72 -10.00 2.00
CA PHE A 98 -9.60 -9.34 1.33
C PHE A 98 -9.46 -7.87 1.73
N ALA A 99 -10.55 -7.09 1.69
CA ALA A 99 -10.52 -5.68 2.06
C ALA A 99 -10.08 -5.48 3.52
N ARG A 100 -10.53 -6.35 4.43
CA ARG A 100 -10.12 -6.30 5.84
C ARG A 100 -8.64 -6.60 6.01
N GLY A 101 -8.11 -7.61 5.31
CA GLY A 101 -6.69 -7.97 5.36
C GLY A 101 -5.79 -6.93 4.71
N TYR A 102 -6.22 -6.36 3.58
CA TYR A 102 -5.42 -5.42 2.79
C TYR A 102 -5.50 -3.97 3.28
N ASN A 103 -6.72 -3.47 3.56
CA ASN A 103 -6.97 -2.08 3.95
C ASN A 103 -7.12 -1.91 5.48
N GLY A 104 -7.20 -2.99 6.24
CA GLY A 104 -7.38 -2.98 7.69
C GLY A 104 -8.86 -2.96 8.13
N PRO A 105 -9.13 -2.99 9.45
CA PRO A 105 -10.47 -3.16 10.00
C PRO A 105 -11.44 -2.03 9.63
N GLY A 106 -10.93 -0.84 9.30
CA GLY A 106 -11.74 0.31 8.85
C GLY A 106 -12.16 0.27 7.38
N TYR A 107 -11.91 -0.82 6.64
CA TYR A 107 -12.13 -0.89 5.19
C TYR A 107 -13.57 -0.53 4.77
N ALA A 108 -14.56 -0.92 5.57
CA ALA A 108 -15.97 -0.75 5.26
C ALA A 108 -16.40 0.73 5.18
N ALA A 109 -15.75 1.62 5.95
CA ALA A 109 -16.02 3.06 5.89
C ALA A 109 -15.71 3.66 4.50
N ASN A 110 -14.79 3.02 3.76
CA ASN A 110 -14.41 3.41 2.40
C ASN A 110 -15.07 2.51 1.33
N GLN A 111 -15.92 1.57 1.74
CA GLN A 111 -16.64 0.62 0.86
C GLN A 111 -15.71 -0.18 -0.06
N TYR A 112 -14.50 -0.53 0.41
CA TYR A 112 -13.51 -1.22 -0.44
C TYR A 112 -14.01 -2.57 -0.95
N ASP A 113 -14.66 -3.34 -0.08
CA ASP A 113 -15.33 -4.60 -0.39
C ASP A 113 -16.38 -4.45 -1.50
N GLN A 114 -17.28 -3.49 -1.37
CA GLN A 114 -18.36 -3.26 -2.32
C GLN A 114 -17.82 -2.79 -3.67
N LYS A 115 -16.81 -1.90 -3.66
CA LYS A 115 -16.15 -1.42 -4.87
C LYS A 115 -15.44 -2.55 -5.63
N MET A 116 -14.74 -3.44 -4.93
CA MET A 116 -14.11 -4.61 -5.56
C MET A 116 -15.15 -5.59 -6.12
N ALA A 117 -16.21 -5.88 -5.35
CA ALA A 117 -17.29 -6.76 -5.78
C ALA A 117 -17.96 -6.26 -7.07
N GLN A 118 -18.31 -4.97 -7.10
CA GLN A 118 -18.91 -4.33 -8.26
C GLN A 118 -17.96 -4.36 -9.46
N LYS A 119 -16.70 -3.95 -9.27
CA LYS A 119 -15.73 -3.90 -10.37
C LYS A 119 -15.45 -5.28 -10.97
N TYR A 120 -15.41 -6.32 -10.14
CA TYR A 120 -15.31 -7.71 -10.60
C TYR A 120 -16.52 -8.11 -11.44
N ALA A 121 -17.74 -7.79 -11.01
CA ALA A 121 -18.97 -8.08 -11.75
C ALA A 121 -19.00 -7.35 -13.11
N ASP A 122 -18.57 -6.09 -13.16
CA ASP A 122 -18.47 -5.31 -14.39
C ASP A 122 -17.50 -5.94 -15.38
N LEU A 123 -16.28 -6.29 -14.94
CA LEU A 123 -15.28 -6.94 -15.79
C LEU A 123 -15.73 -8.33 -16.26
N LYS A 124 -16.42 -9.08 -15.40
CA LYS A 124 -16.95 -10.40 -15.76
C LYS A 124 -18.07 -10.32 -16.80
N SER A 125 -18.92 -9.30 -16.72
CA SER A 125 -20.01 -9.09 -17.68
C SER A 125 -19.53 -8.51 -19.01
N ASN A 126 -18.41 -7.78 -19.02
CA ASN A 126 -17.79 -7.21 -20.22
C ASN A 126 -16.27 -7.46 -20.25
N PRO A 127 -15.83 -8.64 -20.73
CA PRO A 127 -14.41 -9.04 -20.69
C PRO A 127 -13.50 -8.30 -21.70
N SER A 128 -14.03 -7.37 -22.50
CA SER A 128 -13.30 -6.66 -23.55
C SER A 128 -12.63 -5.34 -23.09
N VAL A 129 -12.54 -5.09 -21.79
CA VAL A 129 -11.83 -3.95 -21.18
C VAL A 129 -10.49 -4.41 -20.62
#